data_AF-A0AAD6R249-F1
#
_entry.id   AF-A0AAD6R249-F1
#
_cell.length_a   1.000
_cell.length_b   1.000
_cell.length_c   1.000
_cell.angle_alpha   90.00
_cell.angle_beta   90.00
_cell.angle_gamma   90.00
#
_symmetry.space_group_name_H-M   'P 1'
#
loop_
_entity.id
_entity.type
_entity.pdbx_description
1 polymer ?
#
loop_
_entity_poly.entity_id
_entity_poly.type
_entity_poly.pdbx_seq_one_letter_code
_entity_poly.pdbx_strand_id
1 'polypeptide(L)'
;MAKFCVLLCFSLLLIFWFPAIGSATKEEVGMYELKKGNFSVKLTNYGAHIISLLLPDKYGKLADIVLGYDTIKEYKNDSSNFGATVGRVANRIAGAQFTLNGTLYKLVANEGKNMLHGGSKGFSTVVWKVKKYSPEGRTPCIVFAYHSFDGEEGFPGDLHVIVGYKLLGDNKLRITMKAKALNKATPVNLVNHAYWNLGGHNSGDILSEEIQIFASHYTPVDSKLIPTGEIVTVKGTPYDFLKPSTIGSKINKLTNGYDINYALDGSGNDKLKKAAIVHDKKSGRMMEILTNQPGVQFYTSNTLHQKGKGGFVYEPYAALCLETQGFPDSVNHPNFPSQIVNPGTTKCVFRFMEVIAVELFSGSPPLKECARNLNLRFEIELRIYSKHLTFRTCSFLLEDLVKHTCNYTLCVLHWKLQVESNSMFNPLCSGGAR
;
A
#
# COMPACT_ATOMS: atom_id res chain seq x y z
N MET A 1 -92.47 -5.20 -27.03
CA MET A 1 -91.78 -4.20 -27.86
C MET A 1 -90.66 -3.58 -27.02
N ALA A 2 -89.39 -3.70 -27.45
CA ALA A 2 -88.19 -2.91 -27.03
C ALA A 2 -87.84 -2.94 -25.50
N LYS A 3 -86.59 -2.86 -24.99
CA LYS A 3 -85.26 -2.53 -25.49
C LYS A 3 -84.26 -2.76 -24.32
N PHE A 4 -82.97 -2.91 -24.66
CA PHE A 4 -81.75 -2.56 -23.90
C PHE A 4 -81.10 -3.45 -22.80
N CYS A 5 -79.78 -3.54 -22.96
CA CYS A 5 -78.67 -3.40 -21.99
C CYS A 5 -77.81 -4.63 -21.63
N VAL A 6 -76.51 -4.45 -21.94
CA VAL A 6 -75.33 -5.25 -21.61
C VAL A 6 -74.89 -4.99 -20.18
N LEU A 7 -74.47 -6.02 -19.43
CA LEU A 7 -73.43 -5.88 -18.38
C LEU A 7 -72.88 -7.24 -17.91
N LEU A 8 -71.55 -7.24 -17.72
CA LEU A 8 -70.65 -8.30 -17.29
C LEU A 8 -70.92 -8.79 -15.86
N CYS A 9 -70.44 -10.01 -15.52
CA CYS A 9 -69.61 -10.18 -14.31
C CYS A 9 -68.73 -11.43 -14.33
N PHE A 10 -67.50 -11.22 -13.90
CA PHE A 10 -66.34 -12.09 -13.75
C PHE A 10 -66.51 -13.17 -12.66
N SER A 11 -65.92 -14.36 -12.88
CA SER A 11 -65.64 -15.33 -11.82
C SER A 11 -64.12 -15.58 -11.67
N LEU A 12 -63.66 -15.19 -10.47
CA LEU A 12 -62.44 -15.47 -9.72
C LEU A 12 -61.50 -16.61 -10.17
N LEU A 13 -60.23 -16.25 -10.42
CA LEU A 13 -59.07 -17.12 -10.23
C LEU A 13 -58.06 -16.38 -9.33
N LEU A 14 -58.00 -16.78 -8.06
CA LEU A 14 -57.00 -16.35 -7.08
C LEU A 14 -55.70 -17.10 -7.35
N ILE A 15 -54.73 -16.43 -7.98
CA ILE A 15 -53.34 -16.89 -8.07
C ILE A 15 -52.58 -16.25 -6.91
N PHE A 16 -52.16 -17.06 -5.95
CA PHE A 16 -51.21 -16.66 -4.91
C PHE A 16 -49.86 -16.34 -5.56
N TRP A 17 -49.55 -15.05 -5.64
CA TRP A 17 -48.24 -14.56 -6.04
C TRP A 17 -47.36 -14.50 -4.79
N PHE A 18 -46.57 -15.54 -4.53
CA PHE A 18 -45.42 -15.42 -3.64
C PHE A 18 -44.28 -14.78 -4.45
N PRO A 19 -43.83 -13.56 -4.14
CA PRO A 19 -42.59 -13.08 -4.71
C PRO A 19 -41.46 -13.93 -4.13
N ALA A 20 -40.70 -14.57 -5.02
CA ALA A 20 -39.45 -15.22 -4.66
C ALA A 20 -38.55 -14.16 -4.00
N ILE A 21 -38.42 -14.24 -2.68
CA ILE A 21 -37.36 -13.55 -1.95
C ILE A 21 -36.07 -14.16 -2.46
N GLY A 22 -35.38 -13.42 -3.33
CA GLY A 22 -34.05 -13.79 -3.80
C GLY A 22 -33.17 -14.00 -2.58
N SER A 23 -32.79 -15.26 -2.33
CA SER A 23 -31.77 -15.61 -1.36
C SER A 23 -30.52 -14.81 -1.71
N ALA A 24 -30.15 -13.86 -0.85
CA ALA A 24 -28.87 -13.21 -0.94
C ALA A 24 -27.80 -14.30 -0.80
N THR A 25 -27.18 -14.68 -1.91
CA THR A 25 -26.07 -15.64 -1.91
C THR A 25 -25.02 -15.12 -0.94
N LYS A 26 -24.84 -15.82 0.18
CA LYS A 26 -23.83 -15.47 1.18
C LYS A 26 -22.48 -15.52 0.47
N GLU A 27 -21.84 -14.35 0.32
CA GLU A 27 -20.54 -14.27 -0.34
C GLU A 27 -19.54 -15.13 0.45
N GLU A 28 -18.96 -16.14 -0.20
CA GLU A 28 -17.99 -17.02 0.44
C GLU A 28 -16.68 -16.28 0.69
N VAL A 29 -16.06 -16.52 1.84
CA VAL A 29 -14.76 -15.94 2.17
C VAL A 29 -13.66 -16.77 1.52
N GLY A 30 -12.82 -16.11 0.72
CA GLY A 30 -11.75 -16.73 -0.04
C GLY A 30 -10.40 -16.04 0.12
N MET A 31 -9.36 -16.73 -0.34
CA MET A 31 -8.00 -16.22 -0.51
C MET A 31 -7.69 -16.13 -2.01
N TYR A 32 -6.99 -15.08 -2.42
CA TYR A 32 -6.69 -14.74 -3.80
C TYR A 32 -5.23 -14.36 -3.93
N GLU A 33 -4.54 -14.84 -4.95
CA GLU A 33 -3.14 -14.48 -5.20
C GLU A 33 -3.02 -13.75 -6.54
N LEU A 34 -2.32 -12.63 -6.54
CA LEU A 34 -1.82 -12.01 -7.76
C LEU A 34 -0.32 -12.29 -7.83
N LYS A 35 0.16 -12.78 -8.97
CA LYS A 35 1.57 -13.12 -9.14
C LYS A 35 2.12 -12.60 -10.45
N LYS A 36 3.34 -12.06 -10.40
CA LYS A 36 4.13 -11.68 -11.56
C LYS A 36 5.61 -11.91 -11.28
N GLY A 37 6.17 -12.97 -11.90
CA GLY A 37 7.54 -13.40 -11.61
C GLY A 37 7.73 -13.73 -10.13
N ASN A 38 8.71 -13.07 -9.50
CA ASN A 38 9.06 -13.22 -8.09
C ASN A 38 8.29 -12.27 -7.15
N PHE A 39 7.39 -11.45 -7.69
CA PHE A 39 6.53 -10.56 -6.93
C PHE A 39 5.12 -11.15 -6.82
N SER A 40 4.64 -11.41 -5.61
CA SER A 40 3.27 -11.86 -5.41
C SER A 40 2.61 -11.21 -4.19
N VAL A 41 1.29 -11.06 -4.27
CA VAL A 41 0.47 -10.55 -3.17
C VAL A 41 -0.71 -11.50 -2.95
N LYS A 42 -0.90 -11.94 -1.71
CA LYS A 42 -2.08 -12.71 -1.30
C LYS A 42 -3.06 -11.78 -0.60
N LEU A 43 -4.33 -11.95 -0.92
CA LEU A 43 -5.43 -11.10 -0.50
C LEU A 43 -6.60 -11.96 -0.04
N THR A 44 -7.47 -11.44 0.81
CA THR A 44 -8.78 -12.06 1.10
C THR A 44 -9.89 -11.05 0.87
N ASN A 45 -11.08 -11.53 0.53
CA ASN A 45 -12.27 -10.69 0.45
C ASN A 45 -12.90 -10.40 1.82
N TYR A 46 -12.46 -11.05 2.90
CA TYR A 46 -12.79 -10.59 4.26
C TYR A 46 -11.99 -9.32 4.55
N GLY A 47 -12.65 -8.17 4.71
CA GLY A 47 -12.05 -6.86 4.92
C GLY A 47 -11.13 -6.33 3.81
N ALA A 48 -11.09 -7.02 2.66
CA ALA A 48 -10.15 -6.75 1.56
C ALA A 48 -8.67 -6.67 2.04
N HIS A 49 -8.25 -7.58 2.93
CA HIS A 49 -6.91 -7.56 3.55
C HIS A 49 -5.81 -7.97 2.57
N ILE A 50 -4.63 -7.34 2.70
CA ILE A 50 -3.35 -7.89 2.26
C ILE A 50 -2.90 -8.91 3.28
N ILE A 51 -2.80 -10.17 2.85
CA ILE A 51 -2.39 -11.29 3.68
C ILE A 51 -0.88 -11.50 3.61
N SER A 52 -0.27 -11.33 2.43
CA SER A 52 1.15 -11.59 2.19
C SER A 52 1.62 -10.75 1.02
N LEU A 53 2.88 -10.31 1.03
CA LEU A 53 3.52 -9.66 -0.10
C LEU A 53 4.98 -10.15 -0.19
N LEU A 54 5.23 -11.01 -1.17
CA LEU A 54 6.51 -11.66 -1.40
C LEU A 54 7.32 -10.92 -2.46
N LEU A 55 8.60 -10.67 -2.16
CA LEU A 55 9.58 -10.16 -3.12
C LEU A 55 11.02 -10.57 -2.73
N PRO A 56 11.97 -10.58 -3.68
CA PRO A 56 13.35 -10.92 -3.38
C PRO A 56 14.05 -9.83 -2.56
N ASP A 57 15.12 -10.19 -1.87
CA ASP A 57 16.13 -9.25 -1.37
C ASP A 57 17.26 -9.07 -2.40
N LYS A 58 18.32 -8.34 -2.04
CA LYS A 58 19.50 -8.13 -2.90
C LYS A 58 20.30 -9.40 -3.23
N TYR A 59 19.97 -10.54 -2.59
CA TYR A 59 20.57 -11.85 -2.85
C TYR A 59 19.58 -12.81 -3.55
N GLY A 60 18.41 -12.31 -3.98
CA GLY A 60 17.37 -13.11 -4.63
C GLY A 60 16.50 -13.93 -3.67
N LYS A 61 16.68 -13.80 -2.34
CA LYS A 61 15.89 -14.54 -1.36
C LYS A 61 14.53 -13.89 -1.17
N LEU A 62 13.47 -14.64 -1.45
CA LEU A 62 12.09 -14.20 -1.21
C LEU A 62 11.81 -14.11 0.30
N ALA A 63 11.16 -13.04 0.73
CA ALA A 63 10.51 -12.96 2.04
C ALA A 63 9.17 -12.24 1.93
N ASP A 64 8.27 -12.56 2.85
CA ASP A 64 7.00 -11.85 3.02
C ASP A 64 7.24 -10.64 3.92
N ILE A 65 7.00 -9.44 3.39
CA ILE A 65 7.31 -8.17 4.08
C ILE A 65 6.09 -7.55 4.78
N VAL A 66 4.97 -8.26 4.87
CA VAL A 66 3.82 -7.82 5.67
C VAL A 66 3.53 -8.77 6.81
N LEU A 67 3.17 -8.22 7.96
CA LEU A 67 2.68 -9.00 9.09
C LEU A 67 1.25 -9.47 8.83
N GLY A 68 0.84 -10.51 9.54
CA GLY A 68 -0.54 -11.01 9.50
C GLY A 68 -0.64 -12.41 10.06
N TYR A 69 -1.64 -13.14 9.60
CA TYR A 69 -1.91 -14.53 10.01
C TYR A 69 -1.97 -15.48 8.81
N ASP A 70 -1.96 -16.78 9.10
CA ASP A 70 -2.02 -17.83 8.09
C ASP A 70 -3.47 -18.16 7.68
N THR A 71 -4.45 -17.94 8.57
CA THR A 71 -5.84 -18.35 8.35
C THR A 71 -6.85 -17.21 8.47
N ILE A 72 -7.95 -17.30 7.72
CA ILE A 72 -9.10 -16.37 7.82
C ILE A 72 -9.70 -16.34 9.23
N LYS A 73 -9.67 -17.47 9.95
CA LYS A 73 -10.20 -17.55 11.31
C LYS A 73 -9.45 -16.63 12.26
N GLU A 74 -8.12 -16.54 12.11
CA GLU A 74 -7.30 -15.62 12.91
C GLU A 74 -7.61 -14.17 12.55
N TYR A 75 -7.77 -13.83 11.27
CA TYR A 75 -8.22 -12.47 10.87
C TYR A 75 -9.59 -12.09 11.42
N LYS A 76 -10.53 -13.03 11.56
CA LYS A 76 -11.84 -12.77 12.18
C LYS A 76 -11.75 -12.50 13.68
N ASN A 77 -10.68 -12.95 14.33
CA ASN A 77 -10.41 -12.74 15.73
C ASN A 77 -9.37 -11.63 15.96
N ASP A 78 -8.91 -10.98 14.89
CA ASP A 78 -7.91 -9.94 14.93
C ASP A 78 -8.49 -8.61 15.44
N SER A 79 -7.71 -7.91 16.24
CA SER A 79 -7.99 -6.52 16.64
C SER A 79 -6.98 -5.53 16.06
N SER A 80 -5.91 -6.00 15.41
CA SER A 80 -4.81 -5.17 14.90
C SER A 80 -5.06 -4.62 13.49
N ASN A 81 -6.07 -5.13 12.77
CA ASN A 81 -6.42 -4.80 11.39
C ASN A 81 -5.28 -5.08 10.40
N PHE A 82 -4.53 -6.18 10.58
CA PHE A 82 -3.37 -6.48 9.73
C PHE A 82 -3.72 -6.49 8.23
N GLY A 83 -3.19 -5.52 7.48
CA GLY A 83 -3.37 -5.45 6.03
C GLY A 83 -4.76 -5.05 5.56
N ALA A 84 -5.69 -4.74 6.47
CA ALA A 84 -7.10 -4.52 6.16
C ALA A 84 -7.34 -3.27 5.31
N THR A 85 -8.45 -3.24 4.57
CA THR A 85 -9.05 -1.96 4.16
C THR A 85 -9.90 -1.44 5.30
N VAL A 86 -9.57 -0.26 5.80
CA VAL A 86 -10.28 0.38 6.91
C VAL A 86 -11.15 1.53 6.41
N GLY A 87 -12.34 1.66 7.00
CA GLY A 87 -13.37 2.65 6.70
C GLY A 87 -14.66 2.33 7.48
N ARG A 88 -15.72 3.15 7.42
CA ARG A 88 -15.94 4.27 6.48
C ARG A 88 -15.00 5.47 6.69
N VAL A 89 -14.59 5.72 7.93
CA VAL A 89 -13.59 6.74 8.30
C VAL A 89 -12.46 6.10 9.09
N ALA A 90 -11.27 6.06 8.50
CA ALA A 90 -10.05 5.63 9.15
C ALA A 90 -9.59 6.61 10.24
N ASN A 91 -8.85 6.06 11.21
CA ASN A 91 -8.39 6.73 12.43
C ASN A 91 -9.56 7.19 13.31
N ARG A 92 -9.31 8.12 14.22
CA ARG A 92 -10.25 8.50 15.28
C ARG A 92 -11.23 9.59 14.85
N ILE A 93 -12.46 9.51 15.38
CA ILE A 93 -13.44 10.59 15.45
C ILE A 93 -13.73 10.86 16.93
N ALA A 94 -13.45 12.09 17.37
CA ALA A 94 -13.59 12.50 18.76
C ALA A 94 -15.02 12.37 19.25
N GLY A 95 -15.21 11.77 20.43
CA GLY A 95 -16.52 11.61 21.04
C GLY A 95 -17.49 10.71 20.26
N ALA A 96 -17.00 10.00 19.23
CA ALA A 96 -17.80 9.17 18.32
C ALA A 96 -18.99 9.97 17.74
N GLN A 97 -18.79 11.22 17.37
CA GLN A 97 -19.83 12.07 16.81
C GLN A 97 -19.25 13.17 15.93
N PHE A 98 -20.08 13.71 15.04
CA PHE A 98 -19.77 14.90 14.25
C PHE A 98 -21.06 15.59 13.80
N THR A 99 -20.96 16.85 13.40
CA THR A 99 -22.08 17.61 12.84
C THR A 99 -21.89 17.79 11.34
N LEU A 100 -22.89 17.43 10.55
CA LEU A 100 -22.90 17.63 9.10
C LEU A 100 -24.22 18.28 8.69
N ASN A 101 -24.14 19.42 7.99
CA ASN A 101 -25.29 20.22 7.55
C ASN A 101 -26.29 20.50 8.69
N GLY A 102 -25.77 20.88 9.87
CA GLY A 102 -26.58 21.18 11.06
C GLY A 102 -27.16 19.97 11.80
N THR A 103 -26.96 18.75 11.30
CA THR A 103 -27.40 17.51 11.95
C THR A 103 -26.26 16.87 12.73
N LEU A 104 -26.48 16.58 14.02
CA LEU A 104 -25.55 15.82 14.85
C LEU A 104 -25.71 14.32 14.58
N TYR A 105 -24.63 13.67 14.14
CA TYR A 105 -24.57 12.22 13.96
C TYR A 105 -23.81 11.60 15.13
N LYS A 106 -24.43 10.62 15.79
CA LYS A 106 -23.79 9.79 16.81
C LYS A 106 -23.37 8.48 16.18
N LEU A 107 -22.13 8.10 16.41
CA LEU A 107 -21.47 6.91 15.88
C LEU A 107 -21.28 5.87 16.98
N VAL A 108 -20.96 4.64 16.57
CA VAL A 108 -20.66 3.55 17.50
C VAL A 108 -19.24 3.70 18.05
N ALA A 109 -19.11 4.10 19.32
CA ALA A 109 -17.81 4.14 19.98
C ALA A 109 -17.24 2.72 20.17
N ASN A 110 -15.98 2.54 19.80
CA ASN A 110 -15.22 1.28 19.97
C ASN A 110 -13.84 1.50 20.61
N GLU A 111 -13.49 2.75 20.93
CA GLU A 111 -12.28 3.08 21.68
C GLU A 111 -12.61 4.13 22.75
N GLY A 112 -12.97 3.66 23.95
CA GLY A 112 -13.43 4.54 25.02
C GLY A 112 -14.67 5.34 24.60
N LYS A 113 -14.54 6.67 24.51
CA LYS A 113 -15.61 7.56 24.03
C LYS A 113 -15.50 7.92 22.55
N ASN A 114 -14.44 7.47 21.87
CA ASN A 114 -14.16 7.81 20.48
C ASN A 114 -14.59 6.66 19.57
N MET A 115 -14.76 6.97 18.28
CA MET A 115 -14.79 5.95 17.24
C MET A 115 -13.39 5.85 16.63
N LEU A 116 -12.91 4.63 16.43
CA LEU A 116 -11.67 4.31 15.73
C LEU A 116 -12.00 3.42 14.51
N HIS A 117 -11.40 3.75 13.36
CA HIS A 117 -11.36 2.89 12.18
C HIS A 117 -12.73 2.48 11.63
N GLY A 118 -13.72 3.37 11.74
CA GLY A 118 -15.07 3.17 11.23
C GLY A 118 -15.95 2.30 12.12
N GLY A 119 -15.52 1.98 13.34
CA GLY A 119 -16.32 1.28 14.33
C GLY A 119 -16.03 -0.21 14.43
N SER A 120 -16.82 -0.89 15.27
CA SER A 120 -16.59 -2.30 15.63
C SER A 120 -16.88 -3.27 14.49
N LYS A 121 -17.80 -2.92 13.58
CA LYS A 121 -18.08 -3.64 12.33
C LYS A 121 -17.68 -2.80 11.12
N GLY A 122 -16.55 -2.10 11.23
CA GLY A 122 -15.97 -1.33 10.14
C GLY A 122 -15.56 -2.21 8.94
N PHE A 123 -15.07 -1.56 7.90
CA PHE A 123 -14.77 -2.18 6.60
C PHE A 123 -13.75 -3.31 6.63
N SER A 124 -12.94 -3.40 7.69
CA SER A 124 -11.99 -4.48 7.92
C SER A 124 -12.63 -5.81 8.35
N THR A 125 -13.89 -5.80 8.78
CA THR A 125 -14.53 -6.99 9.38
C THR A 125 -15.70 -7.55 8.57
N VAL A 126 -15.96 -6.97 7.39
CA VAL A 126 -17.07 -7.34 6.51
C VAL A 126 -16.59 -8.17 5.31
N VAL A 127 -17.48 -8.95 4.72
CA VAL A 127 -17.17 -9.70 3.49
C VAL A 127 -17.43 -8.81 2.28
N TRP A 128 -16.39 -8.58 1.50
CA TRP A 128 -16.45 -7.84 0.25
C TRP A 128 -16.81 -8.78 -0.92
N LYS A 129 -17.57 -8.27 -1.87
CA LYS A 129 -17.85 -8.98 -3.11
C LYS A 129 -16.65 -8.88 -4.06
N VAL A 130 -16.21 -10.01 -4.62
CA VAL A 130 -15.20 -10.00 -5.69
C VAL A 130 -15.88 -9.64 -7.01
N LYS A 131 -15.55 -8.48 -7.58
CA LYS A 131 -16.10 -8.00 -8.86
C LYS A 131 -15.25 -8.39 -10.06
N LYS A 132 -13.94 -8.55 -9.85
CA LYS A 132 -12.99 -8.93 -10.89
C LYS A 132 -11.82 -9.64 -10.24
N TYR A 133 -11.34 -10.72 -10.83
CA TYR A 133 -10.11 -11.41 -10.45
C TYR A 133 -9.36 -11.87 -11.70
N SER A 134 -8.11 -11.47 -11.81
CA SER A 134 -7.17 -11.80 -12.88
C SER A 134 -5.82 -12.09 -12.22
N PRO A 135 -5.55 -13.35 -11.83
CA PRO A 135 -4.40 -13.72 -11.00
C PRO A 135 -3.05 -13.52 -11.68
N GLU A 136 -3.04 -13.58 -13.01
CA GLU A 136 -1.83 -13.56 -13.84
C GLU A 136 -1.98 -12.60 -15.03
N GLY A 137 -0.95 -12.56 -15.89
CA GLY A 137 -0.90 -11.76 -17.10
C GLY A 137 -0.01 -10.51 -16.97
N ARG A 138 -0.16 -9.56 -17.91
CA ARG A 138 0.68 -8.34 -17.94
C ARG A 138 0.45 -7.42 -16.73
N THR A 139 -0.79 -7.35 -16.26
CA THR A 139 -1.20 -6.55 -15.08
C THR A 139 -2.21 -7.34 -14.23
N PRO A 140 -1.75 -8.34 -13.44
CA PRO A 140 -2.59 -9.07 -12.51
C PRO A 140 -3.38 -8.11 -11.61
N CYS A 141 -4.67 -8.39 -11.38
CA CYS A 141 -5.50 -7.53 -10.56
C CYS A 141 -6.70 -8.23 -9.93
N ILE A 142 -7.15 -7.70 -8.81
CA ILE A 142 -8.43 -8.04 -8.17
C ILE A 142 -9.16 -6.77 -7.76
N VAL A 143 -10.49 -6.81 -7.81
CA VAL A 143 -11.36 -5.70 -7.41
C VAL A 143 -12.43 -6.23 -6.46
N PHE A 144 -12.43 -5.68 -5.24
CA PHE A 144 -13.44 -5.88 -4.22
C PHE A 144 -14.46 -4.74 -4.23
N ALA A 145 -15.71 -5.03 -3.91
CA ALA A 145 -16.75 -4.03 -3.74
C ALA A 145 -17.58 -4.29 -2.47
N TYR A 146 -17.98 -3.21 -1.82
CA TYR A 146 -18.82 -3.22 -0.64
C TYR A 146 -19.91 -2.14 -0.73
N HIS A 147 -21.09 -2.44 -0.21
CA HIS A 147 -22.19 -1.50 -0.07
C HIS A 147 -22.42 -1.28 1.43
N SER A 148 -22.04 -0.11 1.91
CA SER A 148 -22.22 0.34 3.28
C SER A 148 -23.53 1.11 3.35
N PHE A 149 -24.53 0.57 4.05
CA PHE A 149 -25.89 1.12 4.04
C PHE A 149 -26.00 2.40 4.89
N ASP A 150 -27.07 3.18 4.69
CA ASP A 150 -27.39 4.35 5.53
C ASP A 150 -27.56 3.95 7.01
N GLY A 151 -26.77 4.56 7.89
CA GLY A 151 -26.76 4.27 9.33
C GLY A 151 -25.77 3.19 9.76
N GLU A 152 -25.02 2.56 8.85
CA GLU A 152 -23.98 1.59 9.21
C GLU A 152 -22.92 2.23 10.13
N GLU A 153 -22.73 1.65 11.32
CA GLU A 153 -21.90 2.20 12.43
C GLU A 153 -22.27 3.66 12.81
N GLY A 154 -23.47 4.12 12.46
CA GLY A 154 -24.00 5.46 12.70
C GLY A 154 -23.72 6.49 11.59
N PHE A 155 -23.02 6.11 10.51
CA PHE A 155 -22.72 7.04 9.42
C PHE A 155 -23.93 7.27 8.50
N PRO A 156 -24.21 8.53 8.07
CA PRO A 156 -25.30 8.80 7.16
C PRO A 156 -25.01 8.36 5.72
N GLY A 157 -26.05 7.94 5.01
CA GLY A 157 -26.05 7.70 3.58
C GLY A 157 -25.50 6.34 3.16
N ASP A 158 -26.05 5.84 2.07
CA ASP A 158 -25.54 4.67 1.36
C ASP A 158 -24.25 5.02 0.62
N LEU A 159 -23.24 4.16 0.77
CA LEU A 159 -21.92 4.33 0.20
C LEU A 159 -21.50 3.07 -0.57
N HIS A 160 -21.28 3.24 -1.87
CA HIS A 160 -20.61 2.23 -2.67
C HIS A 160 -19.10 2.41 -2.61
N VAL A 161 -18.40 1.36 -2.21
CA VAL A 161 -16.95 1.36 -2.07
C VAL A 161 -16.34 0.27 -2.95
N ILE A 162 -15.24 0.62 -3.63
CA ILE A 162 -14.46 -0.30 -4.45
C ILE A 162 -13.01 -0.21 -4.01
N VAL A 163 -12.36 -1.37 -3.83
CA VAL A 163 -10.92 -1.48 -3.58
C VAL A 163 -10.31 -2.38 -4.66
N GLY A 164 -9.35 -1.84 -5.41
CA GLY A 164 -8.64 -2.58 -6.44
C GLY A 164 -7.15 -2.71 -6.11
N TYR A 165 -6.64 -3.93 -6.21
CA TYR A 165 -5.21 -4.25 -6.13
C TYR A 165 -4.72 -4.65 -7.51
N LYS A 166 -3.58 -4.09 -7.95
CA LYS A 166 -3.00 -4.37 -9.26
C LYS A 166 -1.49 -4.40 -9.21
N LEU A 167 -0.91 -5.46 -9.78
CA LEU A 167 0.53 -5.56 -10.01
C LEU A 167 0.90 -4.88 -11.34
N LEU A 168 1.94 -4.06 -11.31
CA LEU A 168 2.45 -3.26 -12.42
C LEU A 168 3.96 -3.39 -12.50
N GLY A 169 4.53 -3.41 -13.71
CA GLY A 169 5.97 -3.69 -13.86
C GLY A 169 6.35 -4.98 -13.13
N ASP A 170 7.56 -5.03 -12.57
CA ASP A 170 8.02 -6.22 -11.86
C ASP A 170 7.76 -6.16 -10.35
N ASN A 171 7.83 -4.98 -9.71
CA ASN A 171 7.69 -4.85 -8.26
C ASN A 171 6.84 -3.67 -7.78
N LYS A 172 5.76 -3.33 -8.51
CA LYS A 172 4.86 -2.22 -8.14
C LYS A 172 3.46 -2.73 -7.83
N LEU A 173 2.96 -2.40 -6.65
CA LEU A 173 1.58 -2.62 -6.22
C LEU A 173 0.82 -1.30 -6.26
N ARG A 174 -0.24 -1.23 -7.07
CA ARG A 174 -1.20 -0.13 -7.02
C ARG A 174 -2.44 -0.56 -6.25
N ILE A 175 -2.79 0.24 -5.25
CA ILE A 175 -4.05 0.15 -4.50
C ILE A 175 -4.92 1.35 -4.90
N THR A 176 -6.13 1.10 -5.37
CA THR A 176 -7.09 2.14 -5.73
C THR A 176 -8.34 1.94 -4.92
N MET A 177 -8.72 2.95 -4.15
CA MET A 177 -9.94 2.95 -3.36
C MET A 177 -10.86 4.04 -3.88
N LYS A 178 -12.12 3.70 -4.13
CA LYS A 178 -13.13 4.65 -4.60
C LYS A 178 -14.36 4.53 -3.75
N ALA A 179 -14.93 5.67 -3.38
CA ALA A 179 -16.15 5.73 -2.61
C ALA A 179 -17.12 6.73 -3.25
N LYS A 180 -18.36 6.29 -3.44
CA LYS A 180 -19.44 7.08 -4.02
C LYS A 180 -20.61 7.12 -3.05
N ALA A 181 -20.91 8.31 -2.55
CA ALA A 181 -22.13 8.57 -1.80
C ALA A 181 -23.33 8.53 -2.76
N LEU A 182 -24.35 7.76 -2.42
CA LEU A 182 -25.50 7.53 -3.31
C LEU A 182 -26.65 8.49 -3.06
N ASN A 183 -26.93 8.82 -1.79
CA ASN A 183 -28.14 9.56 -1.41
C ASN A 183 -27.90 10.69 -0.40
N LYS A 184 -26.95 10.57 0.53
CA LYS A 184 -26.62 11.61 1.52
C LYS A 184 -25.13 11.92 1.52
N ALA A 185 -24.79 13.16 1.88
CA ALA A 185 -23.41 13.52 2.14
C ALA A 185 -22.88 12.73 3.35
N THR A 186 -21.63 12.27 3.28
CA THR A 186 -21.05 11.41 4.34
C THR A 186 -19.54 11.58 4.41
N PRO A 187 -18.92 11.51 5.60
CA PRO A 187 -17.46 11.48 5.68
C PRO A 187 -16.92 10.15 5.16
N VAL A 188 -15.81 10.22 4.42
CA VAL A 188 -15.09 9.04 3.93
C VAL A 188 -13.59 9.25 4.06
N ASN A 189 -12.92 8.33 4.74
CA ASN A 189 -11.47 8.23 4.81
C ASN A 189 -11.07 6.76 4.75
N LEU A 190 -10.47 6.32 3.65
CA LEU A 190 -10.15 4.91 3.41
C LEU A 190 -8.64 4.71 3.45
N VAL A 191 -8.20 3.67 4.16
CA VAL A 191 -6.78 3.32 4.25
C VAL A 191 -6.57 1.83 4.07
N ASN A 192 -5.36 1.46 3.64
CA ASN A 192 -4.86 0.10 3.79
C ASN A 192 -3.93 0.07 5.01
N HIS A 193 -4.24 -0.79 5.97
CA HIS A 193 -3.58 -0.86 7.28
C HIS A 193 -2.52 -1.99 7.32
N ALA A 194 -1.74 -2.11 6.26
CA ALA A 194 -0.62 -3.06 6.23
C ALA A 194 0.49 -2.65 7.20
N TYR A 195 1.01 -3.66 7.89
CA TYR A 195 2.15 -3.59 8.79
C TYR A 195 3.37 -4.13 8.04
N TRP A 196 4.30 -3.24 7.72
CA TRP A 196 5.46 -3.50 6.88
C TRP A 196 6.69 -3.79 7.74
N ASN A 197 7.43 -4.83 7.37
CA ASN A 197 8.80 -5.08 7.83
C ASN A 197 9.60 -5.53 6.60
N LEU A 198 10.49 -4.66 6.11
CA LEU A 198 11.21 -4.88 4.86
C LEU A 198 12.28 -5.97 4.99
N GLY A 199 12.74 -6.27 6.20
CA GLY A 199 13.56 -7.45 6.47
C GLY A 199 12.78 -8.77 6.28
N GLY A 200 11.46 -8.72 6.48
CA GLY A 200 10.52 -9.84 6.45
C GLY A 200 9.67 -9.86 7.72
N HIS A 201 8.46 -10.42 7.67
CA HIS A 201 7.53 -10.39 8.81
C HIS A 201 8.10 -11.02 10.09
N ASN A 202 9.11 -11.88 9.98
CA ASN A 202 9.77 -12.59 11.06
C ASN A 202 11.21 -12.10 11.33
N SER A 203 11.61 -10.92 10.85
CA SER A 203 12.98 -10.42 11.03
C SER A 203 13.22 -9.65 12.33
N GLY A 204 12.22 -9.55 13.22
CA GLY A 204 12.32 -8.81 14.48
C GLY A 204 11.76 -7.39 14.36
N ASP A 205 12.37 -6.42 15.03
CA ASP A 205 11.93 -5.03 14.99
C ASP A 205 12.38 -4.28 13.72
N ILE A 206 11.75 -3.13 13.49
CA ILE A 206 12.02 -2.20 12.37
C ILE A 206 12.92 -1.02 12.76
N LEU A 207 13.48 -0.98 13.97
CA LEU A 207 14.15 0.22 14.49
C LEU A 207 15.42 0.58 13.71
N SER A 208 16.06 -0.41 13.07
CA SER A 208 17.22 -0.19 12.18
C SER A 208 16.86 0.20 10.74
N GLU A 209 15.59 0.07 10.34
CA GLU A 209 15.16 0.53 9.01
C GLU A 209 15.27 2.06 8.93
N GLU A 210 15.63 2.57 7.76
CA GLU A 210 15.68 4.00 7.49
C GLU A 210 14.37 4.48 6.87
N ILE A 211 13.85 5.60 7.35
CA ILE A 211 12.67 6.24 6.79
C ILE A 211 12.95 7.70 6.43
N GLN A 212 12.35 8.14 5.34
CA GLN A 212 12.19 9.54 4.97
C GLN A 212 10.71 9.81 4.71
N ILE A 213 10.16 10.86 5.31
CA ILE A 213 8.76 11.29 5.13
C ILE A 213 8.74 12.68 4.51
N PHE A 214 8.01 12.83 3.40
CA PHE A 214 7.92 14.07 2.63
C PHE A 214 6.81 14.98 3.20
N ALA A 215 6.96 15.35 4.46
CA ALA A 215 6.03 16.17 5.21
C ALA A 215 6.79 17.10 6.18
N SER A 216 6.65 18.40 5.96
CA SER A 216 7.25 19.43 6.82
C SER A 216 6.42 19.73 8.08
N HIS A 217 5.21 19.18 8.17
CA HIS A 217 4.27 19.37 9.27
C HIS A 217 3.60 18.06 9.73
N TYR A 218 3.07 18.05 10.94
CA TYR A 218 2.25 16.97 11.49
C TYR A 218 1.08 17.55 12.29
N THR A 219 0.12 16.70 12.65
CA THR A 219 -1.04 17.08 13.48
C THR A 219 -0.85 16.54 14.90
N PRO A 220 -0.45 17.36 15.89
CA PRO A 220 -0.28 16.95 17.27
C PRO A 220 -1.57 16.35 17.84
N VAL A 221 -1.42 15.45 18.81
CA VAL A 221 -2.55 14.75 19.43
C VAL A 221 -2.59 14.95 20.94
N ASP A 222 -3.78 14.82 21.51
CA ASP A 222 -3.98 14.80 22.96
C ASP A 222 -3.68 13.42 23.57
N SER A 223 -3.90 13.29 24.88
CA SER A 223 -3.71 12.02 25.61
C SER A 223 -4.55 10.83 25.13
N LYS A 224 -5.59 11.08 24.32
CA LYS A 224 -6.47 10.07 23.70
C LYS A 224 -6.16 9.88 22.21
N LEU A 225 -5.02 10.41 21.76
CA LEU A 225 -4.57 10.37 20.37
C LEU A 225 -5.55 11.06 19.39
N ILE A 226 -6.35 12.01 19.89
CA ILE A 226 -7.20 12.87 19.07
C ILE A 226 -6.39 14.10 18.65
N PRO A 227 -6.39 14.49 17.36
CA PRO A 227 -5.71 15.71 16.94
C PRO A 227 -6.19 16.94 17.71
N THR A 228 -5.28 17.84 18.03
CA THR A 228 -5.63 19.10 18.72
C THR A 228 -6.30 20.13 17.78
N GLY A 229 -6.25 19.87 16.47
CA GLY A 229 -6.60 20.83 15.41
C GLY A 229 -5.41 21.65 14.93
N GLU A 230 -4.25 21.58 15.59
CA GLU A 230 -3.05 22.27 15.14
C GLU A 230 -2.34 21.53 13.99
N ILE A 231 -1.63 22.29 13.16
CA ILE A 231 -0.70 21.77 12.15
C ILE A 231 0.64 22.43 12.42
N VAL A 232 1.61 21.68 12.93
CA VAL A 232 2.88 22.23 13.42
C VAL A 232 4.07 21.63 12.69
N THR A 233 5.19 22.34 12.64
CA THR A 233 6.38 21.87 11.93
C THR A 233 7.01 20.65 12.60
N VAL A 234 7.52 19.73 11.78
CA VAL A 234 8.33 18.60 12.27
C VAL A 234 9.72 19.04 12.72
N LYS A 235 10.22 20.18 12.23
CA LYS A 235 11.61 20.63 12.42
C LYS A 235 11.93 20.78 13.90
N GLY A 236 13.03 20.15 14.33
CA GLY A 236 13.48 20.19 15.73
C GLY A 236 12.71 19.27 16.68
N THR A 237 11.75 18.49 16.17
CA THR A 237 10.99 17.52 16.96
C THR A 237 11.49 16.07 16.73
N PRO A 238 11.09 15.10 17.55
CA PRO A 238 11.33 13.68 17.28
C PRO A 238 10.69 13.16 15.97
N TYR A 239 9.76 13.91 15.39
CA TYR A 239 9.05 13.61 14.15
C TYR A 239 9.78 14.10 12.89
N ASP A 240 10.96 14.72 13.02
CA ASP A 240 11.72 15.21 11.85
C ASP A 240 12.37 14.07 11.07
N PHE A 241 11.68 13.62 10.00
CA PHE A 241 12.15 12.66 9.00
C PHE A 241 12.23 13.27 7.59
N LEU A 242 12.41 14.59 7.48
CA LEU A 242 12.59 15.25 6.17
C LEU A 242 13.84 14.75 5.44
N LYS A 243 14.85 14.31 6.21
CA LYS A 243 16.02 13.57 5.73
C LYS A 243 15.93 12.11 6.20
N PRO A 244 16.44 11.15 5.41
CA PRO A 244 16.51 9.75 5.83
C PRO A 244 17.16 9.61 7.20
N SER A 245 16.52 8.88 8.12
CA SER A 245 17.03 8.57 9.45
C SER A 245 16.51 7.20 9.88
N THR A 246 17.24 6.50 10.75
CA THR A 246 16.73 5.24 11.31
C THR A 246 15.50 5.50 12.17
N ILE A 247 14.51 4.61 12.11
CA ILE A 247 13.26 4.76 12.86
C ILE A 247 13.54 4.82 14.37
N GLY A 248 14.48 4.02 14.87
CA GLY A 248 14.88 4.03 16.28
C GLY A 248 15.63 5.27 16.76
N SER A 249 16.14 6.13 15.86
CA SER A 249 17.05 7.22 16.23
C SER A 249 16.48 8.25 17.22
N LYS A 250 15.16 8.49 17.17
CA LYS A 250 14.48 9.49 18.00
C LYS A 250 13.27 8.91 18.76
N ILE A 251 13.02 7.61 18.64
CA ILE A 251 11.82 6.97 19.19
C ILE A 251 11.75 7.06 20.73
N ASN A 252 12.91 6.99 21.41
CA ASN A 252 13.00 7.10 22.87
C ASN A 252 12.68 8.51 23.41
N LYS A 253 12.52 9.51 22.54
CA LYS A 253 12.05 10.84 22.94
C LYS A 253 10.52 10.93 23.01
N LEU A 254 9.83 9.84 22.65
CA LEU A 254 8.38 9.72 22.68
C LEU A 254 8.00 8.68 23.73
N THR A 255 6.86 8.89 24.39
CA THR A 255 6.39 7.97 25.43
C THR A 255 6.00 6.61 24.87
N ASN A 256 5.36 6.57 23.70
CA ASN A 256 4.77 5.36 23.10
C ASN A 256 5.09 5.23 21.61
N GLY A 257 6.35 5.43 21.23
CA GLY A 257 6.77 5.35 19.82
C GLY A 257 6.03 6.32 18.90
N TYR A 258 6.06 6.04 17.59
CA TYR A 258 5.36 6.85 16.60
C TYR A 258 3.93 6.35 16.43
N ASP A 259 2.97 7.27 16.54
CA ASP A 259 1.58 7.11 16.11
C ASP A 259 1.04 8.50 15.78
N ILE A 260 1.40 9.02 14.61
CA ILE A 260 1.13 10.41 14.26
C ILE A 260 0.79 10.58 12.78
N ASN A 261 -0.14 11.49 12.48
CA ASN A 261 -0.44 11.89 11.11
C ASN A 261 0.50 13.02 10.67
N TYR A 262 1.25 12.74 9.61
CA TYR A 262 2.06 13.74 8.89
C TYR A 262 1.21 14.43 7.83
N ALA A 263 1.30 15.75 7.75
CA ALA A 263 0.69 16.56 6.69
C ALA A 263 1.65 16.62 5.50
N LEU A 264 1.32 15.89 4.42
CA LEU A 264 2.21 15.73 3.26
C LEU A 264 2.37 17.04 2.49
N ASP A 265 3.63 17.33 2.14
CA ASP A 265 3.98 18.56 1.45
C ASP A 265 3.39 18.60 0.04
N GLY A 266 2.81 19.75 -0.29
CA GLY A 266 2.20 19.99 -1.58
C GLY A 266 0.94 19.16 -1.86
N SER A 267 0.34 18.47 -0.90
CA SER A 267 -0.87 17.67 -1.16
C SER A 267 -2.09 18.48 -1.65
N GLY A 268 -3.14 17.80 -2.16
CA GLY A 268 -4.44 18.44 -2.48
C GLY A 268 -4.74 18.75 -3.95
N ASN A 269 -3.98 18.20 -4.91
CA ASN A 269 -4.21 18.45 -6.36
C ASN A 269 -4.45 17.19 -7.21
N ASP A 270 -4.95 16.12 -6.60
CA ASP A 270 -5.21 14.78 -7.21
C ASP A 270 -4.03 14.06 -7.87
N LYS A 271 -2.85 14.70 -7.96
CA LYS A 271 -1.64 14.09 -8.49
C LYS A 271 -1.00 13.19 -7.43
N LEU A 272 -0.44 12.07 -7.87
CA LEU A 272 0.39 11.21 -7.03
C LEU A 272 1.66 11.96 -6.64
N LYS A 273 1.99 11.94 -5.34
CA LYS A 273 3.18 12.54 -4.76
C LYS A 273 3.85 11.57 -3.82
N LYS A 274 5.17 11.67 -3.71
CA LYS A 274 5.92 10.83 -2.79
C LYS A 274 5.53 11.17 -1.36
N ALA A 275 5.13 10.16 -0.59
CA ALA A 275 4.76 10.28 0.81
C ALA A 275 5.92 9.86 1.72
N ALA A 276 6.52 8.71 1.42
CA ALA A 276 7.62 8.17 2.21
C ALA A 276 8.52 7.24 1.37
N ILE A 277 9.76 7.10 1.84
CA ILE A 277 10.69 6.04 1.43
C ILE A 277 11.12 5.30 2.70
N VAL A 278 11.09 3.98 2.66
CA VAL A 278 11.63 3.10 3.72
C VAL A 278 12.70 2.20 3.12
N HIS A 279 13.80 1.97 3.83
CA HIS A 279 14.90 1.12 3.37
C HIS A 279 15.42 0.24 4.51
N ASP A 280 15.41 -1.07 4.29
CA ASP A 280 16.14 -2.02 5.12
C ASP A 280 17.49 -2.33 4.46
N LYS A 281 18.58 -1.85 5.05
CA LYS A 281 19.94 -2.05 4.53
C LYS A 281 20.35 -3.52 4.50
N LYS A 282 19.82 -4.34 5.43
CA LYS A 282 20.22 -5.74 5.57
C LYS A 282 19.78 -6.55 4.36
N SER A 283 18.48 -6.51 4.04
CA SER A 283 17.92 -7.12 2.83
C SER A 283 18.24 -6.31 1.55
N GLY A 284 18.45 -5.00 1.68
CA GLY A 284 18.52 -4.09 0.53
C GLY A 284 17.16 -3.78 -0.09
N ARG A 285 16.04 -4.17 0.54
CA ARG A 285 14.71 -3.81 0.07
C ARG A 285 14.41 -2.36 0.41
N MET A 286 13.84 -1.65 -0.55
CA MET A 286 13.40 -0.28 -0.43
C MET A 286 11.94 -0.17 -0.86
N MET A 287 11.12 0.53 -0.08
CA MET A 287 9.72 0.80 -0.38
C MET A 287 9.53 2.30 -0.60
N GLU A 288 9.06 2.68 -1.78
CA GLU A 288 8.58 4.03 -2.09
C GLU A 288 7.05 4.04 -2.14
N ILE A 289 6.44 5.02 -1.46
CA ILE A 289 4.99 5.23 -1.48
C ILE A 289 4.70 6.56 -2.17
N LEU A 290 3.84 6.50 -3.19
CA LEU A 290 3.20 7.66 -3.78
C LEU A 290 1.70 7.65 -3.48
N THR A 291 1.12 8.81 -3.21
CA THR A 291 -0.30 8.95 -2.90
C THR A 291 -0.87 10.27 -3.37
N ASN A 292 -2.19 10.32 -3.57
CA ASN A 292 -2.93 11.57 -3.75
C ASN A 292 -3.55 12.09 -2.43
N GLN A 293 -3.32 11.40 -1.31
CA GLN A 293 -3.88 11.78 -0.01
C GLN A 293 -3.12 12.93 0.64
N PRO A 294 -3.79 13.72 1.51
CA PRO A 294 -3.17 14.86 2.17
C PRO A 294 -2.25 14.49 3.33
N GLY A 295 -2.43 13.31 3.93
CA GLY A 295 -1.63 12.87 5.05
C GLY A 295 -1.16 11.42 4.94
N VAL A 296 -0.26 11.07 5.85
CA VAL A 296 0.15 9.69 6.11
C VAL A 296 0.24 9.46 7.61
N GLN A 297 -0.51 8.49 8.14
CA GLN A 297 -0.28 7.99 9.49
C GLN A 297 1.00 7.19 9.50
N PHE A 298 1.94 7.55 10.38
CA PHE A 298 3.11 6.73 10.67
C PHE A 298 2.95 6.14 12.06
N TYR A 299 2.77 4.82 12.11
CA TYR A 299 2.61 4.05 13.33
C TYR A 299 3.66 2.95 13.40
N THR A 300 4.31 2.76 14.55
CA THR A 300 5.42 1.81 14.71
C THR A 300 5.07 0.61 15.59
N SER A 301 3.82 0.11 15.53
CA SER A 301 3.40 -1.12 16.25
C SER A 301 3.78 -1.13 17.75
N ASN A 302 3.59 0.02 18.41
CA ASN A 302 4.24 0.37 19.69
C ASN A 302 3.94 -0.59 20.85
N THR A 303 2.80 -1.28 20.81
CA THR A 303 2.34 -2.20 21.87
C THR A 303 1.94 -3.57 21.30
N LEU A 304 2.42 -3.90 20.09
CA LEU A 304 2.02 -5.13 19.44
C LEU A 304 2.58 -6.35 20.20
N HIS A 305 1.71 -7.28 20.54
CA HIS A 305 2.09 -8.57 21.11
C HIS A 305 1.10 -9.62 20.61
N GLN A 306 1.40 -10.20 19.43
CA GLN A 306 0.48 -11.13 18.75
C GLN A 306 1.22 -12.28 18.06
N LYS A 307 0.64 -13.48 18.13
CA LYS A 307 1.13 -14.64 17.37
C LYS A 307 0.65 -14.54 15.92
N GLY A 308 1.56 -14.33 14.99
CA GLY A 308 1.29 -14.23 13.56
C GLY A 308 1.67 -15.48 12.76
N LYS A 309 1.96 -15.25 11.47
CA LYS A 309 2.33 -16.28 10.49
C LYS A 309 3.43 -17.21 10.95
N GLY A 310 3.29 -18.49 10.67
CA GLY A 310 4.26 -19.53 11.04
C GLY A 310 4.45 -19.67 12.56
N GLY A 311 3.54 -19.09 13.35
CA GLY A 311 3.62 -19.05 14.81
C GLY A 311 4.64 -18.05 15.37
N PHE A 312 5.21 -17.17 14.55
CA PHE A 312 6.12 -16.11 15.03
C PHE A 312 5.36 -15.09 15.88
N VAL A 313 5.93 -14.70 17.02
CA VAL A 313 5.33 -13.69 17.90
C VAL A 313 5.84 -12.31 17.48
N TYR A 314 4.93 -11.46 17.03
CA TYR A 314 5.20 -10.05 16.75
C TYR A 314 5.21 -9.26 18.06
N GLU A 315 6.37 -8.71 18.39
CA GLU A 315 6.61 -7.88 19.57
C GLU A 315 6.52 -6.38 19.23
N PRO A 316 6.62 -5.47 20.21
CA PRO A 316 6.65 -4.04 19.95
C PRO A 316 7.68 -3.66 18.89
N TYR A 317 7.29 -2.77 17.99
CA TYR A 317 8.12 -2.33 16.87
C TYR A 317 8.42 -3.40 15.81
N ALA A 318 7.70 -4.52 15.78
CA ALA A 318 7.87 -5.55 14.74
C ALA A 318 7.55 -5.04 13.33
N ALA A 319 6.82 -3.93 13.18
CA ALA A 319 6.48 -3.33 11.90
C ALA A 319 6.14 -1.84 11.97
N LEU A 320 6.12 -1.20 10.81
CA LEU A 320 5.54 0.12 10.61
C LEU A 320 4.28 0.08 9.75
N CYS A 321 3.34 0.97 10.02
CA CYS A 321 2.23 1.31 9.14
C CYS A 321 2.47 2.68 8.52
N LEU A 322 2.16 2.81 7.23
CA LEU A 322 2.15 4.08 6.51
C LEU A 322 0.78 4.25 5.87
N GLU A 323 -0.19 4.74 6.61
CA GLU A 323 -1.58 4.81 6.14
C GLU A 323 -1.81 6.14 5.42
N THR A 324 -1.74 6.14 4.10
CA THR A 324 -2.02 7.37 3.32
C THR A 324 -3.50 7.71 3.39
N GLN A 325 -3.84 8.87 3.94
CA GLN A 325 -5.19 9.18 4.41
C GLN A 325 -5.50 10.68 4.41
N GLY A 326 -6.77 11.02 4.64
CA GLY A 326 -7.15 12.33 5.18
C GLY A 326 -6.79 12.45 6.66
N PHE A 327 -6.65 13.67 7.18
CA PHE A 327 -6.24 13.87 8.58
C PHE A 327 -7.26 13.26 9.56
N PRO A 328 -6.81 12.64 10.67
CA PRO A 328 -7.74 12.15 11.68
C PRO A 328 -8.64 13.27 12.20
N ASP A 329 -9.86 12.90 12.60
CA ASP A 329 -10.86 13.82 13.14
C ASP A 329 -11.19 15.07 12.29
N SER A 330 -10.87 15.08 10.98
CA SER A 330 -11.20 16.18 10.05
C SER A 330 -12.68 16.62 10.09
N VAL A 331 -13.59 15.71 10.47
CA VAL A 331 -15.03 16.03 10.60
C VAL A 331 -15.34 17.01 11.74
N ASN A 332 -14.44 17.13 12.72
CA ASN A 332 -14.56 18.04 13.87
C ASN A 332 -13.53 19.19 13.83
N HIS A 333 -12.65 19.22 12.82
CA HIS A 333 -11.64 20.26 12.62
C HIS A 333 -11.84 20.98 11.27
N PRO A 334 -12.57 22.11 11.23
CA PRO A 334 -12.89 22.80 9.97
C PRO A 334 -11.67 23.36 9.23
N ASN A 335 -10.52 23.50 9.91
CA ASN A 335 -9.26 23.91 9.33
C ASN A 335 -8.48 22.76 8.66
N PHE A 336 -8.91 21.50 8.82
CA PHE A 336 -8.32 20.36 8.13
C PHE A 336 -8.96 20.14 6.74
N PRO A 337 -8.27 19.44 5.81
CA PRO A 337 -8.85 19.08 4.53
C PRO A 337 -10.14 18.28 4.70
N SER A 338 -11.19 18.70 4.00
CA SER A 338 -12.51 18.05 4.10
C SER A 338 -12.47 16.59 3.64
N GLN A 339 -13.22 15.76 4.34
CA GLN A 339 -13.42 14.35 4.03
C GLN A 339 -14.86 14.02 3.62
N ILE A 340 -15.70 15.03 3.45
CA ILE A 340 -17.11 14.86 3.09
C ILE A 340 -17.25 14.54 1.59
N VAL A 341 -17.99 13.48 1.29
CA VAL A 341 -18.35 13.09 -0.08
C VAL A 341 -19.83 13.36 -0.27
N ASN A 342 -20.16 14.18 -1.26
CA ASN A 342 -21.54 14.54 -1.60
C ASN A 342 -22.12 13.56 -2.63
N PRO A 343 -23.45 13.34 -2.65
CA PRO A 343 -24.11 12.61 -3.72
C PRO A 343 -23.74 13.18 -5.10
N GLY A 344 -23.54 12.30 -6.09
CA GLY A 344 -23.10 12.69 -7.42
C GLY A 344 -21.58 12.91 -7.55
N THR A 345 -20.84 13.03 -6.45
CA THR A 345 -19.37 13.08 -6.45
C THR A 345 -18.77 11.71 -6.14
N THR A 346 -17.48 11.54 -6.40
CA THR A 346 -16.74 10.31 -6.06
C THR A 346 -15.42 10.70 -5.44
N LYS A 347 -15.13 10.18 -4.24
CA LYS A 347 -13.80 10.28 -3.64
C LYS A 347 -12.93 9.16 -4.19
N CYS A 348 -11.80 9.55 -4.77
CA CYS A 348 -10.79 8.61 -5.26
C CYS A 348 -9.53 8.74 -4.42
N VAL A 349 -9.12 7.64 -3.82
CA VAL A 349 -7.85 7.49 -3.11
C VAL A 349 -6.96 6.57 -3.93
N PHE A 350 -5.80 7.06 -4.33
CA PHE A 350 -4.80 6.29 -5.04
C PHE A 350 -3.56 6.17 -4.17
N ARG A 351 -3.16 4.92 -3.92
CA ARG A 351 -1.88 4.59 -3.32
C ARG A 351 -1.09 3.75 -4.30
N PHE A 352 0.08 4.22 -4.63
CA PHE A 352 1.06 3.50 -5.42
C PHE A 352 2.21 3.14 -4.52
N MET A 353 2.54 1.86 -4.46
CA MET A 353 3.65 1.36 -3.69
C MET A 353 4.59 0.63 -4.63
N GLU A 354 5.84 1.02 -4.60
CA GLU A 354 6.90 0.39 -5.36
C GLU A 354 7.89 -0.16 -4.35
N VAL A 355 8.08 -1.48 -4.35
CA VAL A 355 9.02 -2.13 -3.43
C VAL A 355 10.13 -2.74 -4.28
N ILE A 356 11.30 -2.15 -4.26
CA ILE A 356 12.43 -2.56 -5.08
C ILE A 356 13.44 -3.28 -4.19
N ALA A 357 13.89 -4.46 -4.60
CA ALA A 357 15.13 -5.02 -4.10
C ALA A 357 16.28 -4.26 -4.77
N VAL A 358 17.01 -3.46 -4.01
CA VAL A 358 18.19 -2.78 -4.53
C VAL A 358 19.28 -3.84 -4.64
N GLU A 359 19.60 -4.25 -5.87
CA GLU A 359 20.88 -4.86 -6.15
C GLU A 359 21.95 -3.82 -5.81
N LEU A 360 22.51 -3.91 -4.60
CA LEU A 360 23.83 -3.37 -4.39
C LEU A 360 24.71 -4.18 -5.33
N PHE A 361 25.24 -3.55 -6.38
CA PHE A 361 26.53 -3.95 -6.90
C PHE A 361 27.51 -3.80 -5.73
N SER A 362 27.54 -4.79 -4.84
CA SER A 362 28.66 -5.01 -3.94
C SER A 362 29.83 -5.17 -4.88
N GLY A 363 30.79 -4.25 -4.79
CA GLY A 363 31.92 -4.18 -5.68
C GLY A 363 32.40 -5.57 -6.06
N SER A 364 32.49 -5.81 -7.37
CA SER A 364 33.37 -6.85 -7.86
C SER A 364 34.67 -6.76 -7.05
N PRO A 365 35.23 -7.88 -6.54
CA PRO A 365 36.59 -7.82 -6.01
C PRO A 365 37.44 -7.12 -7.07
N PRO A 366 38.42 -6.28 -6.70
CA PRO A 366 39.12 -5.49 -7.68
C PRO A 366 39.57 -6.44 -8.80
N LEU A 367 39.05 -6.21 -10.00
CA LEU A 367 39.49 -6.83 -11.25
C LEU A 367 40.99 -6.54 -11.52
N LYS A 368 41.76 -6.06 -10.53
CA LYS A 368 43.21 -5.97 -10.51
C LYS A 368 43.90 -7.32 -10.30
N GLU A 369 43.22 -8.34 -9.77
CA GLU A 369 43.86 -9.64 -9.53
C GLU A 369 43.54 -10.71 -10.60
N CYS A 370 42.40 -10.62 -11.30
CA CYS A 370 42.13 -11.47 -12.48
C CYS A 370 42.66 -10.89 -13.80
N ALA A 371 42.90 -9.58 -13.92
CA ALA A 371 43.36 -8.95 -15.16
C ALA A 371 44.90 -8.91 -15.32
N ARG A 372 45.67 -9.64 -14.51
CA ARG A 372 47.13 -9.77 -14.71
C ARG A 372 47.55 -10.94 -15.59
N ASN A 373 46.67 -11.90 -15.87
CA ASN A 373 47.04 -13.13 -16.60
C ASN A 373 46.27 -13.43 -17.89
N LEU A 374 45.35 -12.56 -18.32
CA LEU A 374 44.62 -12.76 -19.58
C LEU A 374 44.53 -11.44 -20.34
N ASN A 375 45.15 -11.41 -21.52
CA ASN A 375 45.18 -10.31 -22.48
C ASN A 375 43.79 -10.09 -23.12
N LEU A 376 42.76 -9.80 -22.32
CA LEU A 376 41.40 -9.58 -22.78
C LEU A 376 41.19 -8.09 -23.08
N ARG A 377 40.94 -7.76 -24.35
CA ARG A 377 40.38 -6.47 -24.76
C ARG A 377 38.86 -6.51 -24.58
N PHE A 378 38.31 -5.53 -23.91
CA PHE A 378 36.86 -5.33 -23.82
C PHE A 378 36.47 -4.16 -24.72
N GLU A 379 35.64 -4.41 -25.73
CA GLU A 379 34.96 -3.35 -26.46
C GLU A 379 33.66 -3.01 -25.75
N ILE A 380 33.47 -1.73 -25.42
CA ILE A 380 32.24 -1.21 -24.81
C ILE A 380 31.44 -0.53 -25.91
N GLU A 381 30.30 -1.09 -26.29
CA GLU A 381 29.35 -0.46 -27.22
C GLU A 381 28.40 0.44 -26.42
N LEU A 382 28.65 1.76 -26.43
CA LEU A 382 27.76 2.76 -25.83
C LEU A 382 26.64 3.12 -26.82
N ARG A 383 25.38 2.80 -26.49
CA ARG A 383 24.21 3.29 -27.24
C ARG A 383 23.54 4.43 -26.48
N ILE A 384 23.68 5.64 -27.01
CA ILE A 384 23.04 6.85 -26.49
C ILE A 384 21.75 7.09 -27.30
N TYR A 385 20.59 7.07 -26.64
CA TYR A 385 19.32 7.43 -27.27
C TYR A 385 19.06 8.93 -27.11
N SER A 386 19.41 9.71 -28.13
CA SER A 386 19.02 11.12 -28.27
C SER A 386 18.29 11.31 -29.61
N LYS A 387 17.17 12.04 -29.58
CA LYS A 387 16.48 12.47 -30.81
C LYS A 387 17.33 13.55 -31.48
N HIS A 388 17.96 13.17 -32.58
CA HIS A 388 18.78 13.96 -33.53
C HIS A 388 20.31 13.83 -33.38
N LEU A 389 20.92 13.50 -34.53
CA LEU A 389 22.34 13.44 -34.92
C LEU A 389 23.07 12.08 -34.89
N THR A 390 24.01 12.00 -35.84
CA THR A 390 24.57 10.86 -36.59
C THR A 390 25.69 10.12 -35.84
N PHE A 391 25.83 8.80 -36.11
CA PHE A 391 26.78 7.90 -35.43
C PHE A 391 28.25 8.12 -35.84
N ARG A 392 29.15 8.15 -34.84
CA ARG A 392 30.58 7.84 -35.01
C ARG A 392 31.02 6.87 -33.91
N THR A 393 31.70 5.80 -34.28
CA THR A 393 32.43 4.90 -33.38
C THR A 393 33.67 5.61 -32.85
N CYS A 394 33.91 5.54 -31.55
CA CYS A 394 35.18 5.96 -30.93
C CYS A 394 35.62 4.87 -29.94
N SER A 395 36.86 4.41 -30.11
CA SER A 395 37.55 3.48 -29.23
C SER A 395 38.37 4.27 -28.21
N PHE A 396 38.18 4.00 -26.92
CA PHE A 396 38.93 4.65 -25.84
C PHE A 396 39.63 3.60 -24.96
N LEU A 397 40.83 3.96 -24.49
CA LEU A 397 41.56 3.24 -23.45
C LEU A 397 40.96 3.62 -22.08
N LEU A 398 40.94 2.66 -21.14
CA LEU A 398 40.19 2.72 -19.88
C LEU A 398 40.57 3.90 -18.95
N GLU A 399 41.73 4.53 -19.16
CA GLU A 399 42.22 5.62 -18.30
C GLU A 399 41.54 6.98 -18.57
N ASP A 400 40.96 7.20 -19.75
CA ASP A 400 40.32 8.48 -20.11
C ASP A 400 38.83 8.58 -19.71
N LEU A 401 38.18 7.46 -19.39
CA LEU A 401 36.74 7.43 -19.07
C LEU A 401 36.40 8.00 -17.68
N VAL A 402 37.39 8.04 -16.78
CA VAL A 402 37.20 8.50 -15.39
C VAL A 402 37.13 10.03 -15.30
N LYS A 403 37.60 10.77 -16.31
CA LYS A 403 37.61 12.25 -16.29
C LYS A 403 36.35 12.92 -16.87
N HIS A 404 35.41 12.20 -17.47
CA HIS A 404 34.27 12.82 -18.19
C HIS A 404 32.86 12.38 -17.76
N THR A 405 32.71 11.54 -16.75
CA THR A 405 31.40 11.00 -16.34
C THR A 405 30.69 11.76 -15.21
N CYS A 406 31.12 12.99 -14.89
CA CYS A 406 30.47 13.80 -13.83
C CYS A 406 29.18 14.53 -14.24
N ASN A 407 28.60 14.37 -15.45
CA ASN A 407 27.51 15.27 -15.86
C ASN A 407 26.32 14.73 -16.68
N TYR A 408 26.04 13.42 -16.74
CA TYR A 408 24.82 12.95 -17.44
C TYR A 408 24.07 11.79 -16.77
N THR A 409 22.74 11.86 -16.90
CA THR A 409 21.72 10.96 -16.35
C THR A 409 21.57 9.68 -17.18
N LEU A 410 21.57 8.52 -16.51
CA LEU A 410 21.21 7.17 -16.98
C LEU A 410 21.99 6.63 -18.21
N CYS A 411 22.99 5.78 -17.96
CA CYS A 411 23.54 4.86 -18.96
C CYS A 411 23.06 3.43 -18.68
N VAL A 412 22.50 2.75 -19.68
CA VAL A 412 22.24 1.30 -19.63
C VAL A 412 23.39 0.61 -20.36
N LEU A 413 24.20 -0.16 -19.64
CA LEU A 413 25.25 -0.99 -20.24
C LEU A 413 24.67 -2.34 -20.68
N HIS A 414 24.88 -2.72 -21.94
CA HIS A 414 24.70 -4.09 -22.43
C HIS A 414 26.07 -4.72 -22.64
N TRP A 415 26.26 -5.94 -22.14
CA TRP A 415 27.46 -6.73 -22.39
C TRP A 415 27.23 -7.67 -23.58
N LYS A 416 28.19 -7.74 -24.49
CA LYS A 416 28.28 -8.81 -25.49
C LYS A 416 29.68 -9.40 -25.39
N LEU A 417 29.78 -10.63 -24.88
CA LEU A 417 31.06 -11.35 -24.81
C LEU A 417 31.31 -11.97 -26.18
N GLN A 418 32.36 -11.54 -26.87
CA GLN A 418 32.83 -12.19 -28.10
C GLN A 418 34.22 -12.76 -27.81
N VAL A 419 34.34 -14.09 -27.81
CA VAL A 419 35.60 -14.79 -27.63
C VAL A 419 36.17 -15.07 -29.01
N GLU A 420 37.24 -14.37 -29.39
CA GLU A 420 38.04 -14.75 -30.55
C GLU A 420 39.12 -15.75 -30.11
N SER A 421 38.99 -17.01 -30.56
CA SER A 421 40.03 -18.01 -30.41
C SER A 421 41.03 -17.88 -31.56
N ASN A 422 42.28 -17.52 -31.27
CA ASN A 422 43.40 -17.82 -32.17
C ASN A 422 44.19 -19.01 -31.61
N SER A 423 44.22 -20.07 -32.40
CA SER A 423 44.86 -21.36 -32.15
C SER A 423 46.38 -21.27 -32.02
N MET A 424 46.94 -21.91 -30.98
CA MET A 424 47.91 -23.01 -31.09
C MET A 424 48.44 -23.39 -29.70
N PHE A 425 47.94 -24.49 -29.13
CA PHE A 425 48.72 -25.63 -28.59
C PHE A 425 47.77 -26.62 -27.90
N ASN A 426 48.01 -27.91 -28.14
CA ASN A 426 47.15 -29.06 -27.85
C ASN A 426 47.50 -29.69 -26.47
N PRO A 427 46.86 -30.77 -26.02
CA PRO A 427 46.01 -30.85 -24.83
C PRO A 427 46.67 -31.59 -23.66
N LEU A 428 46.20 -31.39 -22.42
CA LEU A 428 46.22 -32.40 -21.34
C LEU A 428 45.56 -31.80 -20.09
N CYS A 429 44.29 -32.13 -19.88
CA CYS A 429 43.66 -32.46 -18.59
C CYS A 429 42.15 -32.44 -18.78
N SER A 430 41.63 -33.60 -19.17
CA SER A 430 40.25 -34.02 -18.90
C SER A 430 40.03 -34.10 -17.39
N GLY A 431 38.97 -33.47 -16.89
CA GLY A 431 38.52 -33.62 -15.51
C GLY A 431 37.44 -32.61 -15.16
N GLY A 432 36.18 -33.02 -15.29
CA GLY A 432 35.03 -32.15 -15.05
C GLY A 432 34.80 -31.82 -13.57
N ALA A 433 34.11 -30.71 -13.33
CA ALA A 433 33.07 -30.58 -12.31
C ALA A 433 32.36 -29.22 -12.44
N ARG A 434 31.03 -29.33 -12.64
CA ARG A 434 29.91 -28.42 -12.33
C ARG A 434 29.76 -27.09 -13.08
#